data_AF-A0A086K9N3-F1
#
_entry.id   AF-A0A086K9N3-F1
#
_cell.length_a   1.000
_cell.length_b   1.000
_cell.length_c   1.000
_cell.angle_alpha   90.00
_cell.angle_beta   90.00
_cell.angle_gamma   90.00
#
_symmetry.space_group_name_H-M   'P 1'
#
loop_
_entity.id
_entity.type
_entity.pdbx_description
1 polymer ?
#
loop_
_entity_poly.entity_id
_entity_poly.type
_entity_poly.pdbx_seq_one_letter_code
_entity_poly.pdbx_strand_id
1 'polypeptide(L)'
;MRSLASAGNAGRPPGGPAASLLRPSSSSSSSSSSSSSSSFSSSSSSSFSFSSSSDFGLFGHKAMTGDEAARRWEFLRAAFQHIFAKKAGALSYEEVYRYAYLLVINKRGRLLYDGARQCVEGHLQAVASEIAEKDDDDLFLAALLEKWRDHRVNMQMIKDVLLYLDKHYVEMHHLTPSFSMGMSLFCSTVLQHPNIQLRFRHLLLDRIRKEREGHQIDRMVMREATAMLSQLRLHAHRPVYTEEFEAPFLAATREFYTREAADFIAYNSSPEFLQKAESRIREEARRVEEYLDPETTAPLRALMEDVWLGQHFKTLVYNPNSGCTHLFQADKIADLARMHRLFSSVPGALEEVRQVMKESITKYGEAIVRDPEKTRDPVTFVQNFLALKAKFDQIVVRAFAESKEAFGALVAAFENVLNKDTRAARFLSLYLDDLFRKSMRGLSEAEAEQKLDEVLVLFRYLRDKDIFEALYKQ
;
A
#
# COMPACT_ATOMS: atom_id res chain seq x y z
N MET A 1 -35.41 39.36 -19.51
CA MET A 1 -36.46 40.02 -18.69
C MET A 1 -37.54 38.98 -18.38
N ARG A 2 -38.28 39.13 -17.27
CA ARG A 2 -39.38 38.23 -16.83
C ARG A 2 -40.70 38.49 -17.57
N SER A 3 -41.74 37.68 -17.26
CA SER A 3 -43.20 37.97 -17.36
C SER A 3 -43.90 37.35 -18.59
N LEU A 4 -45.09 36.72 -18.53
CA LEU A 4 -45.95 36.24 -17.42
C LEU A 4 -46.97 35.17 -17.90
N ALA A 5 -47.44 34.32 -16.96
CA ALA A 5 -48.76 33.67 -16.81
C ALA A 5 -49.56 33.02 -17.97
N SER A 6 -50.03 31.78 -17.73
CA SER A 6 -51.47 31.48 -17.51
C SER A 6 -51.65 30.11 -16.85
N ALA A 7 -52.81 29.85 -16.23
CA ALA A 7 -53.08 28.68 -15.39
C ALA A 7 -54.07 27.67 -16.01
N GLY A 8 -54.03 26.41 -15.54
CA GLY A 8 -55.00 25.37 -15.85
C GLY A 8 -54.96 24.25 -14.80
N ASN A 9 -56.03 24.07 -14.04
CA ASN A 9 -56.09 23.24 -12.82
C ASN A 9 -57.17 22.15 -12.94
N ALA A 10 -56.84 20.89 -12.61
CA ALA A 10 -57.79 19.83 -12.21
C ALA A 10 -57.08 18.56 -11.67
N GLY A 11 -57.71 17.83 -10.72
CA GLY A 11 -57.50 16.36 -10.62
C GLY A 11 -56.81 15.73 -9.40
N ARG A 12 -57.14 16.15 -8.16
CA ARG A 12 -56.93 15.35 -6.91
C ARG A 12 -58.06 14.30 -6.73
N PRO A 13 -58.11 13.46 -5.66
CA PRO A 13 -57.17 12.51 -5.03
C PRO A 13 -57.91 11.12 -4.89
N PRO A 14 -57.88 10.30 -3.81
CA PRO A 14 -56.93 9.96 -2.73
C PRO A 14 -56.42 8.48 -2.89
N GLY A 15 -56.01 7.65 -1.91
CA GLY A 15 -55.89 7.72 -0.43
C GLY A 15 -55.29 6.43 0.19
N GLY A 16 -55.27 6.32 1.53
CA GLY A 16 -55.04 5.07 2.31
C GLY A 16 -56.19 4.83 3.32
N PRO A 17 -56.05 4.06 4.45
CA PRO A 17 -54.90 3.27 4.93
C PRO A 17 -55.26 1.88 5.58
N ALA A 18 -54.25 1.25 6.23
CA ALA A 18 -54.32 0.45 7.48
C ALA A 18 -54.68 -1.07 7.53
N ALA A 19 -54.02 -1.72 8.51
CA ALA A 19 -54.53 -2.76 9.45
C ALA A 19 -54.28 -4.29 9.24
N SER A 20 -53.27 -4.79 9.97
CA SER A 20 -53.34 -5.85 11.01
C SER A 20 -53.56 -7.37 10.74
N LEU A 21 -52.70 -8.17 11.41
CA LEU A 21 -52.91 -9.52 12.01
C LEU A 21 -53.05 -10.78 11.12
N LEU A 22 -52.18 -11.79 11.35
CA LEU A 22 -52.52 -13.07 12.04
C LEU A 22 -51.38 -14.13 11.96
N ARG A 23 -51.09 -14.77 13.11
CA ARG A 23 -50.61 -16.18 13.27
C ARG A 23 -51.85 -17.06 13.57
N PRO A 24 -51.85 -18.42 13.61
CA PRO A 24 -50.75 -19.36 13.91
C PRO A 24 -50.67 -20.55 12.90
N SER A 25 -49.83 -21.59 13.05
CA SER A 25 -50.05 -22.77 13.93
C SER A 25 -48.83 -23.72 13.93
N SER A 26 -48.90 -24.83 14.69
CA SER A 26 -47.75 -25.64 15.14
C SER A 26 -47.97 -27.17 15.09
N SER A 27 -46.94 -27.93 14.72
CA SER A 27 -46.72 -29.36 15.06
C SER A 27 -45.30 -29.74 14.62
N SER A 28 -44.32 -30.02 15.50
CA SER A 28 -44.13 -31.15 16.43
C SER A 28 -43.50 -32.40 15.80
N SER A 29 -42.20 -32.61 16.02
CA SER A 29 -41.64 -33.88 16.49
C SER A 29 -40.15 -33.75 16.86
N SER A 30 -39.71 -34.62 17.75
CA SER A 30 -38.45 -34.56 18.49
C SER A 30 -37.42 -35.58 17.99
N SER A 31 -36.12 -35.26 18.07
CA SER A 31 -35.12 -36.20 18.60
C SER A 31 -33.80 -35.50 18.96
N SER A 32 -33.12 -36.07 19.95
CA SER A 32 -31.94 -35.52 20.61
C SER A 32 -30.63 -35.99 20.00
N SER A 33 -29.60 -35.14 19.98
CA SER A 33 -28.24 -35.55 20.39
C SER A 33 -27.35 -34.34 20.66
N SER A 34 -26.43 -34.52 21.59
CA SER A 34 -25.53 -33.51 22.14
C SER A 34 -24.34 -33.19 21.21
N SER A 35 -24.06 -31.91 20.98
CA SER A 35 -22.79 -31.43 20.44
C SER A 35 -22.29 -30.22 21.23
N SER A 36 -21.30 -30.46 22.08
CA SER A 36 -20.60 -29.43 22.84
C SER A 36 -19.53 -28.77 21.97
N SER A 37 -19.83 -27.59 21.43
CA SER A 37 -18.86 -26.71 20.76
C SER A 37 -18.36 -25.64 21.73
N SER A 38 -17.08 -25.74 22.11
CA SER A 38 -16.44 -24.77 23.01
C SER A 38 -15.99 -23.52 22.25
N SER A 39 -16.88 -22.53 22.16
CA SER A 39 -16.54 -21.18 21.68
C SER A 39 -15.94 -20.37 22.82
N PHE A 40 -14.65 -20.00 22.72
CA PHE A 40 -14.01 -19.12 23.70
C PHE A 40 -14.62 -17.71 23.67
N SER A 41 -15.30 -17.35 24.75
CA SER A 41 -15.91 -16.03 24.93
C SER A 41 -14.86 -14.95 25.20
N SER A 42 -15.01 -13.80 24.54
CA SER A 42 -14.26 -12.58 24.80
C SER A 42 -14.30 -12.17 26.28
N SER A 43 -13.13 -12.02 26.91
CA SER A 43 -13.00 -11.67 28.32
C SER A 43 -13.62 -10.31 28.65
N SER A 44 -14.41 -10.28 29.72
CA SER A 44 -15.24 -9.16 30.13
C SER A 44 -14.44 -7.90 30.50
N SER A 45 -14.81 -6.77 29.90
CA SER A 45 -14.47 -5.45 30.43
C SER A 45 -15.26 -5.20 31.71
N SER A 46 -14.62 -5.36 32.87
CA SER A 46 -15.23 -5.12 34.18
C SER A 46 -15.42 -3.62 34.45
N SER A 47 -16.60 -3.11 34.13
CA SER A 47 -17.06 -1.78 34.59
C SER A 47 -17.30 -1.83 36.10
N PHE A 48 -16.47 -1.12 36.88
CA PHE A 48 -16.62 -1.05 38.34
C PHE A 48 -17.83 -0.20 38.75
N SER A 49 -18.71 -0.76 39.57
CA SER A 49 -19.76 -0.03 40.29
C SER A 49 -19.26 0.36 41.69
N PHE A 50 -19.53 1.60 42.11
CA PHE A 50 -19.09 2.13 43.40
C PHE A 50 -20.20 1.97 44.45
N SER A 51 -20.01 1.06 45.41
CA SER A 51 -20.87 0.98 46.59
C SER A 51 -20.48 2.05 47.60
N SER A 52 -21.36 3.05 47.78
CA SER A 52 -21.19 4.13 48.74
C SER A 52 -21.36 3.64 50.18
N SER A 53 -20.29 3.09 50.77
CA SER A 53 -20.21 2.87 52.22
C SER A 53 -19.85 4.18 52.93
N SER A 54 -20.80 4.73 53.67
CA SER A 54 -20.73 6.02 54.35
C SER A 54 -19.94 5.95 55.67
N ASP A 55 -18.62 5.75 55.57
CA ASP A 55 -17.66 5.87 56.69
C ASP A 55 -16.48 6.81 56.34
N PHE A 56 -16.76 7.83 55.50
CA PHE A 56 -15.82 8.92 55.19
C PHE A 56 -15.72 9.91 56.35
N GLY A 57 -15.08 9.48 57.43
CA GLY A 57 -14.69 10.37 58.52
C GLY A 57 -13.70 11.43 58.05
N LEU A 58 -14.11 12.71 58.09
CA LEU A 58 -13.21 13.86 58.01
C LEU A 58 -12.25 13.84 59.21
N PHE A 59 -11.13 13.11 59.10
CA PHE A 59 -10.00 13.26 60.00
C PHE A 59 -8.99 14.26 59.42
N GLY A 60 -8.63 15.25 60.23
CA GLY A 60 -7.91 16.44 59.78
C GLY A 60 -6.58 16.14 59.07
N HIS A 61 -6.24 17.03 58.14
CA HIS A 61 -5.01 16.99 57.34
C HIS A 61 -3.75 17.18 58.22
N LYS A 62 -3.38 16.15 58.98
CA LYS A 62 -2.06 16.06 59.62
C LYS A 62 -1.04 15.92 58.48
N ALA A 63 -0.18 16.93 58.32
CA ALA A 63 0.81 16.93 57.25
C ALA A 63 1.68 15.67 57.35
N MET A 64 1.65 14.84 56.32
CA MET A 64 2.34 13.56 56.30
C MET A 64 3.84 13.75 56.49
N THR A 65 4.40 13.13 57.53
CA THR A 65 5.81 13.27 57.91
C THR A 65 6.74 12.68 56.83
N GLY A 66 8.02 13.08 56.83
CA GLY A 66 9.02 12.54 55.91
C GLY A 66 9.08 11.01 55.94
N ASP A 67 9.11 10.46 57.15
CA ASP A 67 9.32 9.04 57.41
C ASP A 67 8.08 8.20 57.07
N GLU A 68 6.87 8.70 57.32
CA GLU A 68 5.64 8.05 56.88
C GLU A 68 5.59 7.93 55.36
N ALA A 69 6.04 8.96 54.64
CA ALA A 69 6.04 8.96 53.18
C ALA A 69 7.10 8.01 52.61
N ALA A 70 8.28 7.95 53.23
CA ALA A 70 9.30 6.97 52.91
C ALA A 70 8.78 5.54 53.11
N ARG A 71 8.10 5.25 54.23
CA ARG A 71 7.50 3.93 54.50
C ARG A 71 6.40 3.53 53.49
N ARG A 72 5.50 4.46 53.12
CA ARG A 72 4.48 4.17 52.09
C ARG A 72 5.11 4.02 50.70
N TRP A 73 6.17 4.78 50.39
CA TRP A 73 6.94 4.60 49.16
C TRP A 73 7.68 3.24 49.13
N GLU A 74 8.23 2.79 50.26
CA GLU A 74 8.85 1.47 50.40
C GLU A 74 7.86 0.35 50.04
N PHE A 75 6.65 0.41 50.60
CA PHE A 75 5.58 -0.53 50.30
C PHE A 75 5.19 -0.53 48.81
N LEU A 76 5.07 0.65 48.19
CA LEU A 76 4.75 0.75 46.76
C LEU A 76 5.88 0.21 45.86
N ARG A 77 7.14 0.42 46.23
CA ARG A 77 8.29 -0.13 45.51
C ARG A 77 8.38 -1.66 45.66
N ALA A 78 8.09 -2.20 46.84
CA ALA A 78 7.91 -3.64 47.01
C ALA A 78 6.75 -4.17 46.16
N ALA A 79 5.61 -3.48 46.12
CA ALA A 79 4.48 -3.85 45.26
C ALA A 79 4.85 -3.85 43.76
N PHE A 80 5.62 -2.86 43.29
CA PHE A 80 6.14 -2.85 41.91
C PHE A 80 7.09 -4.03 41.65
N GLN A 81 7.98 -4.38 42.59
CA GLN A 81 8.82 -5.59 42.49
C GLN A 81 7.98 -6.88 42.42
N HIS A 82 6.89 -6.98 43.19
CA HIS A 82 5.95 -8.10 43.12
C HIS A 82 5.20 -8.17 41.78
N ILE A 83 4.86 -7.02 41.19
CA ILE A 83 4.30 -6.94 39.82
C ILE A 83 5.32 -7.46 38.80
N PHE A 84 6.54 -6.92 38.80
CA PHE A 84 7.62 -7.36 37.89
C PHE A 84 7.95 -8.85 38.03
N ALA A 85 7.88 -9.41 39.25
CA ALA A 85 8.11 -10.83 39.52
C ALA A 85 6.93 -11.75 39.16
N LYS A 86 5.91 -11.26 38.43
CA LYS A 86 4.65 -11.97 38.10
C LYS A 86 3.88 -12.50 39.33
N LYS A 87 4.09 -11.90 40.51
CA LYS A 87 3.47 -12.26 41.80
C LYS A 87 2.36 -11.30 42.23
N ALA A 88 1.77 -10.57 41.26
CA ALA A 88 0.77 -9.55 41.52
C ALA A 88 -0.52 -10.06 42.19
N GLY A 89 -0.84 -11.35 42.08
CA GLY A 89 -1.99 -11.97 42.75
C GLY A 89 -1.91 -12.02 44.29
N ALA A 90 -0.75 -11.75 44.87
CA ALA A 90 -0.57 -11.64 46.33
C ALA A 90 -0.75 -10.21 46.87
N LEU A 91 -1.02 -9.23 46.00
CA LEU A 91 -1.17 -7.81 46.37
C LEU A 91 -2.64 -7.43 46.52
N SER A 92 -2.96 -6.66 47.56
CA SER A 92 -4.23 -5.93 47.63
C SER A 92 -4.13 -4.67 46.76
N TYR A 93 -4.72 -4.72 45.56
CA TYR A 93 -4.76 -3.58 44.64
C TYR A 93 -5.39 -2.33 45.27
N GLU A 94 -6.37 -2.50 46.15
CA GLU A 94 -6.99 -1.40 46.89
C GLU A 94 -5.99 -0.71 47.83
N GLU A 95 -5.19 -1.47 48.58
CA GLU A 95 -4.19 -0.90 49.50
C GLU A 95 -3.06 -0.20 48.75
N VAL A 96 -2.57 -0.81 47.66
CA VAL A 96 -1.53 -0.24 46.80
C VAL A 96 -2.03 1.05 46.16
N TYR A 97 -3.23 1.07 45.58
CA TYR A 97 -3.85 2.29 45.05
C TYR A 97 -4.08 3.36 46.12
N ARG A 98 -4.60 2.98 47.30
CA ARG A 98 -4.85 3.89 48.42
C ARG A 98 -3.57 4.57 48.90
N TYR A 99 -2.44 3.86 48.95
CA TYR A 99 -1.16 4.47 49.33
C TYR A 99 -0.59 5.38 48.24
N ALA A 100 -0.76 5.04 46.95
CA ALA A 100 -0.41 5.95 45.85
C ALA A 100 -1.24 7.25 45.92
N TYR A 101 -2.57 7.13 46.05
CA TYR A 101 -3.51 8.24 46.23
C TYR A 101 -3.13 9.16 47.40
N LEU A 102 -2.85 8.58 48.58
CA LEU A 102 -2.47 9.34 49.77
C LEU A 102 -1.13 10.09 49.62
N LEU A 103 -0.17 9.57 48.84
CA LEU A 103 1.08 10.29 48.56
C LEU A 103 0.86 11.51 47.63
N VAL A 104 -0.01 11.38 46.63
CA VAL A 104 -0.36 12.50 45.73
C VAL A 104 -1.07 13.62 46.50
N ILE A 105 -2.08 13.30 47.31
CA ILE A 105 -2.83 14.27 48.12
C ILE A 105 -1.93 15.01 49.13
N ASN A 106 -0.93 14.32 49.70
CA ASN A 106 0.05 14.95 50.59
C ASN A 106 1.16 15.74 49.86
N LYS A 107 0.91 16.16 48.60
CA LYS A 107 1.82 16.93 47.73
C LYS A 107 3.17 16.24 47.44
N ARG A 108 3.25 14.91 47.56
CA ARG A 108 4.47 14.12 47.29
C ARG A 108 4.43 13.43 45.92
N GLY A 109 3.62 13.93 44.98
CA GLY A 109 3.50 13.42 43.62
C GLY A 109 4.83 13.28 42.87
N ARG A 110 5.76 14.24 43.05
CA ARG A 110 7.11 14.17 42.47
C ARG A 110 7.87 12.93 42.92
N LEU A 111 7.90 12.66 44.23
CA LEU A 111 8.60 11.50 44.80
C LEU A 111 8.02 10.18 44.28
N LEU A 112 6.70 10.12 44.10
CA LEU A 112 6.02 8.95 43.54
C LEU A 112 6.32 8.78 42.04
N TYR A 113 6.35 9.86 41.26
CA TYR A 113 6.66 9.84 39.83
C TYR A 113 8.13 9.47 39.56
N ASP A 114 9.06 10.24 40.14
CA ASP A 114 10.51 10.02 39.99
C ASP A 114 10.91 8.65 40.54
N GLY A 115 10.31 8.22 41.66
CA GLY A 115 10.51 6.90 42.24
C GLY A 115 9.96 5.76 41.37
N ALA A 116 8.74 5.89 40.83
CA ALA A 116 8.16 4.88 39.92
C ALA A 116 9.00 4.74 38.65
N ARG A 117 9.49 5.85 38.09
CA ARG A 117 10.43 5.88 36.98
C ARG A 117 11.69 5.06 37.29
N GLN A 118 12.35 5.33 38.41
CA GLN A 118 13.57 4.62 38.84
C GLN A 118 13.34 3.11 39.06
N CYS A 119 12.19 2.72 39.61
CA CYS A 119 11.84 1.30 39.78
C CYS A 119 11.71 0.57 38.44
N VAL A 120 11.05 1.19 37.46
CA VAL A 120 10.90 0.63 36.11
C VAL A 120 12.24 0.60 35.39
N GLU A 121 13.01 1.68 35.44
CA GLU A 121 14.33 1.80 34.82
C GLU A 121 15.33 0.77 35.35
N GLY A 122 15.44 0.60 36.67
CA GLY A 122 16.31 -0.41 37.27
C GLY A 122 15.92 -1.86 36.95
N HIS A 123 14.61 -2.15 36.84
CA HIS A 123 14.14 -3.45 36.37
C HIS A 123 14.51 -3.69 34.90
N LEU A 124 14.31 -2.69 34.04
CA LEU A 124 14.62 -2.77 32.62
C LEU A 124 16.13 -2.90 32.34
N GLN A 125 17.00 -2.31 33.16
CA GLN A 125 18.45 -2.52 33.06
C GLN A 125 18.83 -3.98 33.30
N ALA A 126 18.27 -4.62 34.33
CA ALA A 126 18.49 -6.04 34.58
C ALA A 126 17.95 -6.94 33.44
N VAL A 127 16.76 -6.60 32.91
CA VAL A 127 16.17 -7.30 31.76
C VAL A 127 17.01 -7.13 30.49
N ALA A 128 17.56 -5.94 30.24
CA ALA A 128 18.46 -5.70 29.11
C ALA A 128 19.74 -6.55 29.20
N SER A 129 20.33 -6.68 30.40
CA SER A 129 21.47 -7.57 30.62
C SER A 129 21.12 -9.03 30.37
N GLU A 130 20.00 -9.52 30.92
CA GLU A 130 19.52 -10.91 30.74
C GLU A 130 19.26 -11.28 29.26
N ILE A 131 18.78 -10.33 28.47
CA ILE A 131 18.56 -10.50 27.02
C ILE A 131 19.91 -10.45 26.27
N ALA A 132 20.82 -9.54 26.64
CA ALA A 132 22.11 -9.38 25.97
C ALA A 132 23.04 -10.60 26.14
N GLU A 133 22.88 -11.39 27.21
CA GLU A 133 23.63 -12.63 27.49
C GLU A 133 23.17 -13.85 26.66
N LYS A 134 22.13 -13.74 25.82
CA LYS A 134 21.65 -14.88 25.01
C LYS A 134 22.48 -15.04 23.73
N ASP A 135 23.36 -16.03 23.67
CA ASP A 135 24.19 -16.26 22.47
C ASP A 135 23.40 -16.64 21.22
N ASP A 136 22.30 -17.40 21.36
CA ASP A 136 21.46 -17.84 20.24
C ASP A 136 20.50 -16.72 19.77
N ASP A 137 20.45 -16.49 18.46
CA ASP A 137 19.71 -15.39 17.83
C ASP A 137 18.17 -15.55 17.84
N ASP A 138 17.67 -16.79 17.74
CA ASP A 138 16.24 -17.05 17.77
C ASP A 138 15.71 -17.02 19.21
N LEU A 139 16.49 -17.54 20.17
CA LEU A 139 16.20 -17.41 21.60
C LEU A 139 16.32 -15.95 22.07
N PHE A 140 17.28 -15.18 21.56
CA PHE A 140 17.40 -13.74 21.82
C PHE A 140 16.14 -12.98 21.38
N LEU A 141 15.68 -13.21 20.15
CA LEU A 141 14.50 -12.52 19.62
C LEU A 141 13.21 -12.94 20.33
N ALA A 142 13.05 -14.24 20.62
CA ALA A 142 11.92 -14.75 21.39
C ALA A 142 11.89 -14.16 22.81
N ALA A 143 13.05 -14.12 23.50
CA ALA A 143 13.16 -13.54 24.84
C ALA A 143 12.85 -12.04 24.86
N LEU A 144 13.35 -11.27 23.89
CA LEU A 144 13.05 -9.84 23.78
C LEU A 144 11.55 -9.58 23.63
N LEU A 145 10.86 -10.35 22.79
CA LEU A 145 9.41 -10.22 22.58
C LEU A 145 8.60 -10.69 23.79
N GLU A 146 9.02 -11.77 24.47
CA GLU A 146 8.39 -12.20 25.73
C GLU A 146 8.49 -11.10 26.80
N LYS A 147 9.69 -10.55 27.02
CA LYS A 147 9.93 -9.48 28.01
C LYS A 147 9.20 -8.19 27.63
N TRP A 148 9.01 -7.91 26.34
CA TRP A 148 8.13 -6.81 25.88
C TRP A 148 6.65 -7.06 26.24
N ARG A 149 6.12 -8.26 25.98
CA ARG A 149 4.74 -8.62 26.36
C ARG A 149 4.52 -8.50 27.87
N ASP A 150 5.47 -9.02 28.67
CA ASP A 150 5.47 -8.90 30.12
C ASP A 150 5.50 -7.43 30.57
N HIS A 151 6.41 -6.62 30.01
CA HIS A 151 6.53 -5.21 30.34
C HIS A 151 5.25 -4.42 30.05
N ARG A 152 4.58 -4.69 28.92
CA ARG A 152 3.30 -4.06 28.59
C ARG A 152 2.20 -4.38 29.61
N VAL A 153 2.15 -5.62 30.09
CA VAL A 153 1.22 -6.07 31.14
C VAL A 153 1.56 -5.45 32.51
N ASN A 154 2.85 -5.41 32.87
CA ASN A 154 3.35 -4.76 34.08
C ASN A 154 3.04 -3.26 34.09
N MET A 155 3.25 -2.56 32.97
CA MET A 155 2.96 -1.13 32.85
C MET A 155 1.47 -0.80 32.85
N GLN A 156 0.60 -1.71 32.39
CA GLN A 156 -0.84 -1.54 32.55
C GLN A 156 -1.25 -1.63 34.03
N MET A 157 -0.73 -2.61 34.79
CA MET A 157 -0.96 -2.68 36.25
C MET A 157 -0.41 -1.46 37.00
N ILE A 158 0.78 -0.97 36.64
CA ILE A 158 1.38 0.23 37.25
C ILE A 158 0.57 1.48 36.93
N LYS A 159 0.07 1.63 35.69
CA LYS A 159 -0.83 2.71 35.29
C LYS A 159 -2.12 2.72 36.10
N ASP A 160 -2.72 1.55 36.33
CA ASP A 160 -3.97 1.46 37.09
C ASP A 160 -3.74 1.79 38.59
N VAL A 161 -2.60 1.38 39.16
CA VAL A 161 -2.15 1.81 40.51
C VAL A 161 -1.89 3.32 40.57
N LEU A 162 -1.29 3.91 39.53
CA LEU A 162 -0.92 5.33 39.46
C LEU A 162 -2.00 6.21 38.82
N LEU A 163 -3.23 5.71 38.61
CA LEU A 163 -4.30 6.41 37.89
C LEU A 163 -4.58 7.82 38.42
N TYR A 164 -4.49 8.01 39.74
CA TYR A 164 -4.69 9.33 40.36
C TYR A 164 -3.49 10.27 40.18
N LEU A 165 -2.26 9.73 40.15
CA LEU A 165 -1.05 10.49 39.82
C LEU A 165 -1.11 10.98 38.36
N ASP A 166 -1.49 10.11 37.42
CA ASP A 166 -1.61 10.45 36.00
C ASP A 166 -2.68 11.54 35.78
N LYS A 167 -3.86 11.43 36.42
CA LYS A 167 -4.95 12.41 36.27
C LYS A 167 -4.71 13.77 36.94
N HIS A 168 -3.97 13.83 38.04
CA HIS A 168 -3.88 15.07 38.85
C HIS A 168 -2.48 15.66 38.96
N TYR A 169 -1.43 14.85 38.91
CA TYR A 169 -0.06 15.35 39.04
C TYR A 169 0.60 15.50 37.67
N VAL A 170 0.51 14.47 36.82
CA VAL A 170 1.12 14.47 35.49
C VAL A 170 0.47 15.54 34.59
N GLU A 171 -0.87 15.62 34.58
CA GLU A 171 -1.61 16.62 33.79
C GLU A 171 -1.28 18.06 34.22
N MET A 172 -1.23 18.34 35.54
CA MET A 172 -0.91 19.66 36.09
C MET A 172 0.55 20.11 35.85
N HIS A 173 1.48 19.16 35.65
CA HIS A 173 2.89 19.45 35.39
C HIS A 173 3.31 19.19 33.94
N HIS A 174 2.37 18.88 33.03
CA HIS A 174 2.62 18.52 31.64
C HIS A 174 3.68 17.42 31.46
N LEU A 175 3.72 16.46 32.39
CA LEU A 175 4.65 15.33 32.36
C LEU A 175 4.14 14.22 31.43
N THR A 176 4.97 13.20 31.19
CA THR A 176 4.58 12.03 30.41
C THR A 176 3.77 11.06 31.29
N PRO A 177 2.59 10.56 30.88
CA PRO A 177 1.81 9.59 31.65
C PRO A 177 2.60 8.32 31.98
N SER A 178 2.31 7.70 33.13
CA SER A 178 3.04 6.54 33.67
C SER A 178 3.26 5.42 32.64
N PHE A 179 2.23 5.07 31.88
CA PHE A 179 2.30 4.07 30.82
C PHE A 179 3.28 4.47 29.69
N SER A 180 3.11 5.67 29.14
CA SER A 180 3.96 6.20 28.06
C SER A 180 5.41 6.39 28.52
N MET A 181 5.61 6.76 29.78
CA MET A 181 6.93 6.80 30.42
C MET A 181 7.55 5.40 30.41
N GLY A 182 6.84 4.37 30.87
CA GLY A 182 7.31 2.98 30.82
C GLY A 182 7.64 2.48 29.42
N MET A 183 6.87 2.88 28.40
CA MET A 183 7.19 2.56 27.00
C MET A 183 8.49 3.25 26.55
N SER A 184 8.66 4.54 26.86
CA SER A 184 9.88 5.28 26.52
C SER A 184 11.12 4.72 27.23
N LEU A 185 11.00 4.28 28.49
CA LEU A 185 12.07 3.62 29.24
C LEU A 185 12.47 2.28 28.61
N PHE A 186 11.51 1.48 28.13
CA PHE A 186 11.82 0.22 27.43
C PHE A 186 12.66 0.47 26.17
N CYS A 187 12.28 1.49 25.38
CA CYS A 187 13.05 1.87 24.20
C CYS A 187 14.47 2.33 24.58
N SER A 188 14.60 3.28 25.52
CA SER A 188 15.91 3.87 25.87
C SER A 188 16.83 2.95 26.67
N THR A 189 16.28 1.95 27.37
CA THR A 189 17.07 1.06 28.24
C THR A 189 17.33 -0.30 27.59
N VAL A 190 16.33 -0.88 26.91
CA VAL A 190 16.43 -2.22 26.32
C VAL A 190 16.78 -2.14 24.83
N LEU A 191 16.00 -1.42 24.01
CA LEU A 191 16.25 -1.38 22.57
C LEU A 191 17.50 -0.58 22.18
N GLN A 192 17.80 0.52 22.88
CA GLN A 192 19.02 1.31 22.68
C GLN A 192 20.25 0.72 23.40
N HIS A 193 20.14 -0.44 24.06
CA HIS A 193 21.31 -1.13 24.60
C HIS A 193 22.24 -1.56 23.45
N PRO A 194 23.55 -1.25 23.48
CA PRO A 194 24.42 -1.35 22.31
C PRO A 194 24.49 -2.76 21.70
N ASN A 195 24.48 -3.79 22.57
CA ASN A 195 24.52 -5.20 22.15
C ASN A 195 23.17 -5.72 21.64
N ILE A 196 22.06 -5.02 21.94
CA ILE A 196 20.70 -5.40 21.52
C ILE A 196 20.33 -4.67 20.23
N GLN A 197 20.52 -3.34 20.16
CA GLN A 197 20.08 -2.48 19.05
C GLN A 197 20.58 -2.99 17.68
N LEU A 198 21.90 -3.18 17.56
CA LEU A 198 22.54 -3.58 16.30
C LEU A 198 22.15 -5.01 15.91
N ARG A 199 22.12 -5.92 16.88
CA ARG A 199 21.79 -7.33 16.67
C ARG A 199 20.33 -7.52 16.28
N PHE A 200 19.41 -6.91 17.00
CA PHE A 200 17.98 -6.93 16.71
C PHE A 200 17.68 -6.40 15.30
N ARG A 201 18.23 -5.23 14.94
CA ARG A 201 18.14 -4.70 13.57
C ARG A 201 18.71 -5.66 12.53
N HIS A 202 19.90 -6.22 12.77
CA HIS A 202 20.52 -7.17 11.85
C HIS A 202 19.63 -8.40 11.63
N LEU A 203 19.07 -8.97 12.70
CA LEU A 203 18.23 -10.17 12.63
C LEU A 203 16.90 -9.95 11.89
N LEU A 204 16.24 -8.80 12.08
CA LEU A 204 15.03 -8.49 11.31
C LEU A 204 15.34 -8.33 9.81
N LEU A 205 16.43 -7.65 9.46
CA LEU A 205 16.84 -7.47 8.06
C LEU A 205 17.31 -8.78 7.41
N ASP A 206 18.02 -9.63 8.15
CA ASP A 206 18.50 -10.92 7.68
C ASP A 206 17.36 -11.94 7.50
N ARG A 207 16.35 -11.94 8.39
CA ARG A 207 15.11 -12.72 8.18
C ARG A 207 14.38 -12.28 6.91
N ILE A 208 14.27 -10.99 6.64
CA ILE A 208 13.66 -10.49 5.38
C ILE A 208 14.50 -10.90 4.17
N ARG A 209 15.83 -10.83 4.24
CA ARG A 209 16.74 -11.32 3.18
C ARG A 209 16.52 -12.81 2.90
N LYS A 210 16.53 -13.64 3.95
CA LYS A 210 16.27 -15.09 3.85
C LYS A 210 14.92 -15.39 3.20
N GLU A 211 13.87 -14.63 3.52
CA GLU A 211 12.56 -14.78 2.88
C GLU A 211 12.57 -14.38 1.39
N ARG A 212 13.32 -13.34 1.00
CA ARG A 212 13.50 -12.96 -0.43
C ARG A 212 14.23 -14.03 -1.25
N GLU A 213 15.11 -14.78 -0.60
CA GLU A 213 15.82 -15.95 -1.13
C GLU A 213 14.95 -17.22 -1.15
N GLY A 214 13.75 -17.20 -0.56
CA GLY A 214 12.78 -18.30 -0.56
C GLY A 214 12.78 -19.18 0.69
N HIS A 215 13.55 -18.84 1.72
CA HIS A 215 13.51 -19.55 3.01
C HIS A 215 12.22 -19.22 3.77
N GLN A 216 11.69 -20.18 4.52
CA GLN A 216 10.57 -19.93 5.43
C GLN A 216 11.05 -19.17 6.67
N ILE A 217 10.28 -18.17 7.09
CA ILE A 217 10.52 -17.39 8.31
C ILE A 217 9.29 -17.39 9.21
N ASP A 218 9.50 -17.21 10.51
CA ASP A 218 8.40 -16.95 11.44
C ASP A 218 7.88 -15.51 11.26
N ARG A 219 6.78 -15.40 10.49
CA ARG A 219 6.06 -14.15 10.23
C ARG A 219 5.33 -13.61 11.45
N MET A 220 4.98 -14.45 12.43
CA MET A 220 4.36 -13.98 13.69
C MET A 220 5.39 -13.22 14.52
N VAL A 221 6.60 -13.75 14.64
CA VAL A 221 7.72 -13.08 15.31
C VAL A 221 8.09 -11.76 14.61
N MET A 222 8.11 -11.72 13.28
CA MET A 222 8.31 -10.47 12.53
C MET A 222 7.23 -9.44 12.85
N ARG A 223 5.95 -9.86 12.83
CA ARG A 223 4.80 -8.99 13.11
C ARG A 223 4.76 -8.49 14.56
N GLU A 224 5.17 -9.31 15.53
CA GLU A 224 5.31 -8.87 16.93
C GLU A 224 6.45 -7.84 17.07
N ALA A 225 7.58 -8.03 16.38
CA ALA A 225 8.72 -7.14 16.42
C ALA A 225 8.46 -5.77 15.77
N THR A 226 7.80 -5.73 14.61
CA THR A 226 7.40 -4.49 13.95
C THR A 226 6.30 -3.77 14.74
N ALA A 227 5.29 -4.50 15.22
CA ALA A 227 4.23 -3.91 16.05
C ALA A 227 4.78 -3.35 17.39
N MET A 228 5.81 -3.96 17.97
CA MET A 228 6.56 -3.39 19.10
C MET A 228 7.21 -2.06 18.70
N LEU A 229 7.95 -2.02 17.60
CA LEU A 229 8.62 -0.81 17.12
C LEU A 229 7.65 0.34 16.81
N SER A 230 6.48 0.07 16.22
CA SER A 230 5.44 1.09 15.94
C SER A 230 4.72 1.58 17.20
N GLN A 231 4.63 0.75 18.26
CA GLN A 231 4.09 1.15 19.56
C GLN A 231 5.07 2.00 20.40
N LEU A 232 6.37 1.92 20.10
CA LEU A 232 7.41 2.64 20.82
C LEU A 232 7.66 4.02 20.22
N ARG A 233 7.90 5.01 21.11
CA ARG A 233 8.23 6.38 20.75
C ARG A 233 9.44 6.87 21.54
N LEU A 234 10.39 7.45 20.83
CA LEU A 234 11.58 8.09 21.40
C LEU A 234 11.22 9.56 21.67
N HIS A 235 11.00 9.86 22.95
CA HIS A 235 10.38 11.13 23.39
C HIS A 235 8.98 11.32 22.76
N ALA A 236 8.37 12.51 22.95
CA ALA A 236 6.96 12.74 22.60
C ALA A 236 6.61 12.56 21.10
N HIS A 237 7.58 12.67 20.19
CA HIS A 237 7.32 12.83 18.75
C HIS A 237 8.19 12.02 17.78
N ARG A 238 9.20 11.24 18.19
CA ARG A 238 9.96 10.41 17.23
C ARG A 238 9.43 8.97 17.17
N PRO A 239 8.95 8.47 16.02
CA PRO A 239 8.62 7.06 15.84
C PRO A 239 9.90 6.23 15.78
N VAL A 240 10.00 5.22 16.66
CA VAL A 240 11.20 4.36 16.73
C VAL A 240 11.34 3.51 15.47
N TYR A 241 10.20 2.99 14.96
CA TYR A 241 10.12 2.22 13.73
C TYR A 241 10.82 2.89 12.53
N THR A 242 10.53 4.17 12.27
CA THR A 242 11.07 4.89 11.10
C THR A 242 12.59 5.08 11.15
N GLU A 243 13.12 5.53 12.29
CA GLU A 243 14.55 5.82 12.45
C GLU A 243 15.38 4.53 12.59
N GLU A 244 14.95 3.56 13.39
CA GLU A 244 15.76 2.38 13.73
C GLU A 244 15.62 1.22 12.74
N PHE A 245 14.47 1.07 12.07
CA PHE A 245 14.16 -0.07 11.23
C PHE A 245 13.85 0.31 9.77
N GLU A 246 12.90 1.22 9.53
CA GLU A 246 12.43 1.53 8.17
C GLU A 246 13.54 2.09 7.27
N ALA A 247 14.29 3.10 7.73
CA ALA A 247 15.37 3.68 6.94
C ALA A 247 16.48 2.64 6.60
N PRO A 248 17.00 1.83 7.56
CA PRO A 248 17.87 0.69 7.25
C PRO A 248 17.24 -0.38 6.34
N PHE A 249 15.95 -0.68 6.52
CA PHE A 249 15.21 -1.64 5.70
C PHE A 249 15.10 -1.19 4.24
N LEU A 250 14.74 0.07 4.00
CA LEU A 250 14.68 0.65 2.66
C LEU A 250 16.08 0.69 2.02
N ALA A 251 17.12 1.08 2.77
CA ALA A 251 18.50 1.07 2.28
C ALA A 251 18.97 -0.34 1.85
N ALA A 252 18.78 -1.34 2.71
CA ALA A 252 19.14 -2.74 2.41
C ALA A 252 18.30 -3.31 1.24
N THR A 253 17.04 -2.90 1.13
CA THR A 253 16.14 -3.31 0.03
C THR A 253 16.56 -2.71 -1.31
N ARG A 254 16.97 -1.43 -1.32
CA ARG A 254 17.54 -0.78 -2.52
C ARG A 254 18.80 -1.51 -2.98
N GLU A 255 19.75 -1.78 -2.07
CA GLU A 255 20.99 -2.48 -2.44
C GLU A 255 20.73 -3.89 -2.99
N PHE A 256 19.84 -4.66 -2.34
CA PHE A 256 19.46 -5.99 -2.78
C PHE A 256 18.85 -5.98 -4.20
N TYR A 257 17.85 -5.12 -4.45
CA TYR A 257 17.16 -5.11 -5.72
C TYR A 257 17.93 -4.39 -6.84
N THR A 258 18.77 -3.40 -6.55
CA THR A 258 19.66 -2.82 -7.58
C THR A 258 20.64 -3.88 -8.09
N ARG A 259 21.16 -4.75 -7.22
CA ARG A 259 21.98 -5.90 -7.64
C ARG A 259 21.16 -6.92 -8.44
N GLU A 260 20.03 -7.38 -7.92
CA GLU A 260 19.18 -8.37 -8.61
C GLU A 260 18.69 -7.87 -9.99
N ALA A 261 18.32 -6.58 -10.12
CA ALA A 261 17.86 -6.01 -11.39
C ALA A 261 19.01 -5.85 -12.41
N ALA A 262 20.19 -5.38 -11.97
CA ALA A 262 21.36 -5.24 -12.83
C ALA A 262 21.86 -6.60 -13.36
N ASP A 263 21.85 -7.64 -12.52
CA ASP A 263 22.19 -8.99 -12.96
C ASP A 263 21.12 -9.55 -13.90
N PHE A 264 19.82 -9.34 -13.60
CA PHE A 264 18.74 -9.92 -14.41
C PHE A 264 18.60 -9.28 -15.80
N ILE A 265 18.80 -7.96 -15.94
CA ILE A 265 18.68 -7.27 -17.24
C ILE A 265 19.79 -7.64 -18.23
N ALA A 266 20.94 -8.15 -17.74
CA ALA A 266 22.05 -8.54 -18.60
C ALA A 266 21.80 -9.84 -19.40
N TYR A 267 20.96 -10.74 -18.86
CA TYR A 267 20.78 -12.10 -19.41
C TYR A 267 19.35 -12.42 -19.88
N ASN A 268 18.35 -11.58 -19.59
CA ASN A 268 16.93 -11.86 -19.83
C ASN A 268 16.29 -10.83 -20.77
N SER A 269 15.18 -11.20 -21.41
CA SER A 269 14.45 -10.31 -22.32
C SER A 269 13.62 -9.25 -21.57
N SER A 270 13.31 -8.13 -22.23
CA SER A 270 12.49 -7.07 -21.60
C SER A 270 11.12 -7.55 -21.06
N PRO A 271 10.37 -8.45 -21.72
CA PRO A 271 9.13 -9.00 -21.15
C PRO A 271 9.34 -9.82 -19.88
N GLU A 272 10.36 -10.68 -19.83
CA GLU A 272 10.70 -11.50 -18.66
C GLU A 272 11.14 -10.61 -17.49
N PHE A 273 11.93 -9.57 -17.78
CA PHE A 273 12.32 -8.56 -16.80
C PHE A 273 11.09 -7.86 -16.21
N LEU A 274 10.16 -7.39 -17.04
CA LEU A 274 8.92 -6.74 -16.58
C LEU A 274 7.99 -7.69 -15.80
N GLN A 275 7.98 -8.99 -16.15
CA GLN A 275 7.24 -10.00 -15.39
C GLN A 275 7.86 -10.23 -14.01
N LYS A 276 9.20 -10.31 -13.93
CA LYS A 276 9.93 -10.44 -12.66
C LYS A 276 9.75 -9.19 -11.78
N ALA A 277 9.88 -8.00 -12.35
CA ALA A 277 9.64 -6.73 -11.68
C ALA A 277 8.23 -6.69 -11.05
N GLU A 278 7.18 -7.06 -11.79
CA GLU A 278 5.83 -7.12 -11.24
C GLU A 278 5.70 -8.15 -10.10
N SER A 279 6.35 -9.31 -10.21
CA SER A 279 6.35 -10.31 -9.13
C SER A 279 6.99 -9.76 -7.86
N ARG A 280 8.20 -9.17 -7.97
CA ARG A 280 8.92 -8.60 -6.83
C ARG A 280 8.18 -7.43 -6.18
N ILE A 281 7.58 -6.52 -6.97
CA ILE A 281 6.73 -5.44 -6.45
C ILE A 281 5.53 -6.01 -5.67
N ARG A 282 4.90 -7.09 -6.17
CA ARG A 282 3.76 -7.74 -5.50
C ARG A 282 4.17 -8.58 -4.27
N GLU A 283 5.38 -9.12 -4.25
CA GLU A 283 5.97 -9.80 -3.08
C GLU A 283 6.25 -8.80 -1.96
N GLU A 284 6.87 -7.66 -2.25
CA GLU A 284 7.10 -6.61 -1.25
C GLU A 284 5.80 -5.95 -0.77
N ALA A 285 4.81 -5.74 -1.65
CA ALA A 285 3.51 -5.23 -1.23
C ALA A 285 2.82 -6.18 -0.22
N ARG A 286 2.81 -7.50 -0.50
CA ARG A 286 2.28 -8.51 0.43
C ARG A 286 3.08 -8.58 1.73
N ARG A 287 4.41 -8.42 1.67
CA ARG A 287 5.26 -8.36 2.87
C ARG A 287 4.83 -7.24 3.82
N VAL A 288 4.48 -6.07 3.28
CA VAL A 288 3.94 -4.97 4.09
C VAL A 288 2.59 -5.36 4.72
N GLU A 289 1.66 -5.87 3.91
CA GLU A 289 0.33 -6.30 4.37
C GLU A 289 0.37 -7.40 5.45
N GLU A 290 1.36 -8.30 5.39
CA GLU A 290 1.49 -9.42 6.33
C GLU A 290 2.12 -9.01 7.68
N TYR A 291 3.19 -8.21 7.68
CA TYR A 291 3.97 -7.95 8.91
C TYR A 291 4.74 -6.63 9.03
N LEU A 292 4.74 -5.71 8.06
CA LEU A 292 5.38 -4.38 8.25
C LEU A 292 4.35 -3.32 8.65
N ASP A 293 4.81 -2.10 8.97
CA ASP A 293 3.90 -0.99 9.21
C ASP A 293 3.27 -0.49 7.89
N PRO A 294 1.94 -0.24 7.84
CA PRO A 294 1.28 0.32 6.67
C PRO A 294 1.90 1.63 6.15
N GLU A 295 2.53 2.45 7.00
CA GLU A 295 3.21 3.68 6.60
C GLU A 295 4.35 3.39 5.58
N THR A 296 5.00 2.22 5.67
CA THR A 296 6.06 1.78 4.75
C THR A 296 5.57 1.45 3.33
N THR A 297 4.25 1.27 3.11
CA THR A 297 3.69 0.90 1.80
C THR A 297 4.09 1.86 0.69
N ALA A 298 4.01 3.17 0.96
CA ALA A 298 4.30 4.22 -0.02
C ALA A 298 5.81 4.36 -0.33
N PRO A 299 6.72 4.53 0.65
CA PRO A 299 8.15 4.64 0.36
C PRO A 299 8.74 3.35 -0.22
N LEU A 300 8.28 2.16 0.21
CA LEU A 300 8.74 0.90 -0.37
C LEU A 300 8.29 0.74 -1.82
N ARG A 301 7.04 1.08 -2.15
CA ARG A 301 6.54 1.05 -3.54
C ARG A 301 7.37 1.96 -4.44
N ALA A 302 7.55 3.22 -4.05
CA ALA A 302 8.32 4.19 -4.83
C ALA A 302 9.78 3.74 -5.05
N LEU A 303 10.40 3.15 -4.03
CA LEU A 303 11.74 2.55 -4.11
C LEU A 303 11.78 1.38 -5.11
N MET A 304 10.80 0.48 -5.04
CA MET A 304 10.73 -0.67 -5.94
C MET A 304 10.48 -0.26 -7.40
N GLU A 305 9.61 0.73 -7.64
CA GLU A 305 9.34 1.27 -8.98
C GLU A 305 10.57 2.01 -9.54
N ASP A 306 11.30 2.79 -8.72
CA ASP A 306 12.56 3.43 -9.11
C ASP A 306 13.65 2.40 -9.48
N VAL A 307 13.91 1.42 -8.60
CA VAL A 307 14.96 0.43 -8.80
C VAL A 307 14.68 -0.50 -9.98
N TRP A 308 13.45 -1.07 -10.07
CA TRP A 308 13.14 -2.00 -11.14
C TRP A 308 12.84 -1.32 -12.47
N LEU A 309 12.19 -0.14 -12.48
CA LEU A 309 11.69 0.48 -13.70
C LEU A 309 12.39 1.81 -14.00
N GLY A 310 12.51 2.71 -13.02
CA GLY A 310 13.08 4.05 -13.18
C GLY A 310 14.53 4.08 -13.66
N GLN A 311 15.36 3.15 -13.19
CA GLN A 311 16.79 3.06 -13.60
C GLN A 311 16.99 2.35 -14.95
N HIS A 312 15.99 1.62 -15.44
CA HIS A 312 16.15 0.67 -16.55
C HIS A 312 15.21 0.89 -17.75
N PHE A 313 14.19 1.75 -17.65
CA PHE A 313 13.16 1.90 -18.70
C PHE A 313 13.75 2.18 -20.09
N LYS A 314 14.77 3.04 -20.22
CA LYS A 314 15.41 3.31 -21.52
C LYS A 314 16.03 2.05 -22.11
N THR A 315 16.77 1.29 -21.31
CA THR A 315 17.37 0.01 -21.73
C THR A 315 16.30 -0.99 -22.15
N LEU A 316 15.17 -1.07 -21.43
CA LEU A 316 14.06 -1.97 -21.74
C LEU A 316 13.27 -1.54 -23.00
N VAL A 317 13.09 -0.24 -23.22
CA VAL A 317 12.38 0.31 -24.39
C VAL A 317 13.21 0.14 -25.66
N TYR A 318 14.49 0.50 -25.62
CA TYR A 318 15.39 0.54 -26.77
C TYR A 318 16.17 -0.76 -27.02
N ASN A 319 15.95 -1.84 -26.25
CA ASN A 319 16.62 -3.13 -26.47
C ASN A 319 16.33 -3.64 -27.90
N PRO A 320 17.35 -3.88 -28.75
CA PRO A 320 17.14 -4.17 -30.17
C PRO A 320 16.42 -5.49 -30.43
N ASN A 321 16.57 -6.48 -29.53
CA ASN A 321 16.08 -7.84 -29.72
C ASN A 321 14.82 -8.15 -28.88
N SER A 322 14.49 -7.33 -27.88
CA SER A 322 13.34 -7.57 -26.99
C SER A 322 12.55 -6.35 -26.54
N GLY A 323 13.00 -5.13 -26.89
CA GLY A 323 12.33 -3.89 -26.54
C GLY A 323 11.12 -3.58 -27.41
N CYS A 324 10.57 -2.36 -27.28
CA CYS A 324 9.29 -1.96 -27.88
C CYS A 324 9.22 -2.26 -29.39
N THR A 325 10.30 -1.96 -30.13
CA THR A 325 10.39 -2.20 -31.58
C THR A 325 10.15 -3.67 -31.95
N HIS A 326 10.68 -4.62 -31.17
CA HIS A 326 10.47 -6.05 -31.40
C HIS A 326 9.05 -6.48 -30.95
N LEU A 327 8.52 -5.91 -29.87
CA LEU A 327 7.15 -6.19 -29.41
C LEU A 327 6.08 -5.71 -30.41
N PHE A 328 6.31 -4.57 -31.09
CA PHE A 328 5.48 -4.11 -32.21
C PHE A 328 5.67 -4.96 -33.49
N GLN A 329 6.83 -5.59 -33.70
CA GLN A 329 7.05 -6.53 -34.80
C GLN A 329 6.27 -7.83 -34.59
N ALA A 330 6.41 -8.44 -33.41
CA ALA A 330 5.85 -9.75 -33.08
C ALA A 330 4.42 -9.71 -32.51
N ASP A 331 3.72 -8.57 -32.60
CA ASP A 331 2.33 -8.36 -32.15
C ASP A 331 2.05 -8.82 -30.70
N LYS A 332 3.03 -8.63 -29.81
CA LYS A 332 2.95 -9.04 -28.40
C LYS A 332 2.16 -8.03 -27.56
N ILE A 333 0.86 -7.91 -27.84
CA ILE A 333 -0.07 -6.97 -27.20
C ILE A 333 -0.06 -7.11 -25.67
N ALA A 334 -0.01 -8.34 -25.13
CA ALA A 334 -0.01 -8.58 -23.69
C ALA A 334 1.25 -8.02 -22.97
N ASP A 335 2.41 -8.12 -23.62
CA ASP A 335 3.67 -7.60 -23.07
C ASP A 335 3.74 -6.07 -23.18
N LEU A 336 3.20 -5.50 -24.27
CA LEU A 336 3.00 -4.05 -24.41
C LEU A 336 2.05 -3.50 -23.34
N ALA A 337 0.97 -4.22 -23.03
CA ALA A 337 0.01 -3.84 -21.98
C ALA A 337 0.66 -3.87 -20.58
N ARG A 338 1.47 -4.91 -20.30
CA ARG A 338 2.29 -5.01 -19.09
C ARG A 338 3.26 -3.83 -18.98
N MET A 339 3.98 -3.52 -20.07
CA MET A 339 4.93 -2.42 -20.13
C MET A 339 4.27 -1.07 -19.89
N HIS A 340 3.13 -0.79 -20.53
CA HIS A 340 2.36 0.45 -20.32
C HIS A 340 1.89 0.61 -18.86
N ARG A 341 1.33 -0.45 -18.26
CA ARG A 341 0.85 -0.44 -16.87
C ARG A 341 1.98 -0.29 -15.84
N LEU A 342 3.18 -0.79 -16.11
CA LEU A 342 4.32 -0.62 -15.21
C LEU A 342 4.95 0.77 -15.38
N PHE A 343 5.10 1.25 -16.62
CA PHE A 343 5.68 2.56 -16.90
C PHE A 343 4.74 3.75 -16.62
N SER A 344 3.45 3.54 -16.34
CA SER A 344 2.58 4.61 -15.85
C SER A 344 2.99 5.17 -14.49
N SER A 345 3.69 4.40 -13.65
CA SER A 345 4.28 4.89 -12.40
C SER A 345 5.59 5.68 -12.59
N VAL A 346 6.22 5.60 -13.77
CA VAL A 346 7.56 6.16 -14.01
C VAL A 346 7.49 7.44 -14.87
N PRO A 347 7.90 8.61 -14.34
CA PRO A 347 7.94 9.85 -15.11
C PRO A 347 8.75 9.71 -16.41
N GLY A 348 8.17 10.15 -17.53
CA GLY A 348 8.82 10.13 -18.85
C GLY A 348 8.87 8.76 -19.57
N ALA A 349 8.72 7.63 -18.88
CA ALA A 349 8.85 6.31 -19.51
C ALA A 349 7.80 6.03 -20.60
N LEU A 350 6.56 6.46 -20.40
CA LEU A 350 5.51 6.38 -21.43
C LEU A 350 5.77 7.29 -22.65
N GLU A 351 6.61 8.33 -22.52
CA GLU A 351 6.96 9.19 -23.64
C GLU A 351 7.95 8.49 -24.59
N GLU A 352 8.96 7.81 -24.04
CA GLU A 352 9.89 6.97 -24.82
C GLU A 352 9.12 5.85 -25.56
N VAL A 353 8.15 5.18 -24.90
CA VAL A 353 7.31 4.15 -25.56
C VAL A 353 6.50 4.74 -26.72
N ARG A 354 5.90 5.92 -26.55
CA ARG A 354 5.19 6.63 -27.64
C ARG A 354 6.14 7.04 -28.76
N GLN A 355 7.38 7.43 -28.44
CA GLN A 355 8.38 7.79 -29.44
C GLN A 355 8.80 6.57 -30.27
N VAL A 356 9.11 5.42 -29.65
CA VAL A 356 9.42 4.18 -30.38
C VAL A 356 8.21 3.67 -31.17
N MET A 357 6.98 3.91 -30.71
CA MET A 357 5.78 3.63 -31.51
C MET A 357 5.75 4.49 -32.79
N LYS A 358 5.95 5.81 -32.70
CA LYS A 358 6.02 6.70 -33.87
C LYS A 358 7.10 6.27 -34.86
N GLU A 359 8.28 5.94 -34.37
CA GLU A 359 9.42 5.46 -35.18
C GLU A 359 9.10 4.12 -35.85
N SER A 360 8.44 3.21 -35.14
CA SER A 360 8.00 1.91 -35.68
C SER A 360 6.95 2.10 -36.78
N ILE A 361 5.90 2.89 -36.54
CA ILE A 361 4.89 3.25 -37.57
C ILE A 361 5.59 3.87 -38.80
N THR A 362 6.54 4.80 -38.58
CA THR A 362 7.29 5.45 -39.65
C THR A 362 8.10 4.44 -40.46
N LYS A 363 8.78 3.49 -39.80
CA LYS A 363 9.59 2.46 -40.46
C LYS A 363 8.73 1.49 -41.29
N TYR A 364 7.58 1.04 -40.79
CA TYR A 364 6.66 0.20 -41.57
C TYR A 364 6.03 0.96 -42.73
N GLY A 365 5.62 2.20 -42.49
CA GLY A 365 5.06 3.08 -43.49
C GLY A 365 6.03 3.33 -44.64
N GLU A 366 7.29 3.65 -44.34
CA GLU A 366 8.34 3.80 -45.35
C GLU A 366 8.66 2.48 -46.07
N ALA A 367 8.55 1.33 -45.40
CA ALA A 367 8.69 0.03 -46.06
C ALA A 367 7.58 -0.22 -47.10
N ILE A 368 6.32 0.17 -46.81
CA ILE A 368 5.21 0.08 -47.79
C ILE A 368 5.44 1.05 -48.97
N VAL A 369 5.92 2.27 -48.70
CA VAL A 369 6.17 3.31 -49.74
C VAL A 369 7.37 2.99 -50.63
N ARG A 370 8.41 2.34 -50.09
CA ARG A 370 9.65 2.02 -50.84
C ARG A 370 9.60 0.69 -51.60
N ASP A 371 8.66 -0.20 -51.28
CA ASP A 371 8.55 -1.51 -51.91
C ASP A 371 8.01 -1.39 -53.35
N PRO A 372 8.83 -1.71 -54.38
CA PRO A 372 8.46 -1.52 -55.79
C PRO A 372 7.41 -2.53 -56.28
N GLU A 373 7.22 -3.65 -55.59
CA GLU A 373 6.17 -4.62 -55.92
C GLU A 373 4.83 -4.18 -55.32
N LYS A 374 4.83 -3.72 -54.06
CA LYS A 374 3.60 -3.26 -53.37
C LYS A 374 3.10 -1.88 -53.80
N THR A 375 3.95 -1.05 -54.40
CA THR A 375 3.55 0.27 -54.96
C THR A 375 3.10 0.22 -56.43
N ARG A 376 3.16 -0.96 -57.07
CA ARG A 376 2.74 -1.15 -58.46
C ARG A 376 1.21 -1.22 -58.62
N ASP A 377 0.50 -1.65 -57.58
CA ASP A 377 -0.96 -1.70 -57.53
C ASP A 377 -1.50 -0.71 -56.47
N PRO A 378 -2.30 0.30 -56.87
CA PRO A 378 -2.95 1.23 -55.95
C PRO A 378 -3.82 0.54 -54.87
N VAL A 379 -4.45 -0.59 -55.21
CA VAL A 379 -5.37 -1.30 -54.31
C VAL A 379 -4.58 -1.95 -53.17
N THR A 380 -3.55 -2.71 -53.51
CA THR A 380 -2.59 -3.31 -52.57
C THR A 380 -1.92 -2.24 -51.70
N PHE A 381 -1.56 -1.07 -52.24
CA PHE A 381 -0.98 0.03 -51.45
C PHE A 381 -1.91 0.49 -50.33
N VAL A 382 -3.17 0.85 -50.65
CA VAL A 382 -4.12 1.35 -49.65
C VAL A 382 -4.51 0.27 -48.64
N GLN A 383 -4.69 -0.98 -49.08
CA GLN A 383 -4.96 -2.10 -48.17
C GLN A 383 -3.84 -2.34 -47.15
N ASN A 384 -2.56 -2.21 -47.55
CA ASN A 384 -1.43 -2.31 -46.62
C ASN A 384 -1.44 -1.18 -45.57
N PHE A 385 -1.82 0.04 -45.96
CA PHE A 385 -1.97 1.16 -45.03
C PHE A 385 -3.14 0.98 -44.05
N LEU A 386 -4.29 0.46 -44.53
CA LEU A 386 -5.43 0.09 -43.69
C LEU A 386 -5.06 -1.01 -42.69
N ALA A 387 -4.39 -2.07 -43.13
CA ALA A 387 -3.92 -3.15 -42.27
C ALA A 387 -2.92 -2.66 -41.20
N LEU A 388 -1.98 -1.78 -41.59
CA LEU A 388 -1.05 -1.15 -40.64
C LEU A 388 -1.78 -0.29 -39.60
N LYS A 389 -2.80 0.48 -40.04
CA LYS A 389 -3.64 1.30 -39.16
C LYS A 389 -4.41 0.44 -38.17
N ALA A 390 -5.12 -0.59 -38.64
CA ALA A 390 -5.88 -1.52 -37.80
C ALA A 390 -4.98 -2.23 -36.76
N LYS A 391 -3.77 -2.64 -37.14
CA LYS A 391 -2.77 -3.21 -36.21
C LYS A 391 -2.42 -2.23 -35.08
N PHE A 392 -2.04 -0.98 -35.41
CA PHE A 392 -1.66 -0.01 -34.39
C PHE A 392 -2.85 0.51 -33.57
N ASP A 393 -4.05 0.61 -34.14
CA ASP A 393 -5.28 0.90 -33.39
C ASP A 393 -5.56 -0.19 -32.35
N GLN A 394 -5.47 -1.46 -32.75
CA GLN A 394 -5.66 -2.59 -31.83
C GLN A 394 -4.64 -2.56 -30.69
N ILE A 395 -3.39 -2.16 -30.96
CA ILE A 395 -2.34 -1.98 -29.94
C ILE A 395 -2.70 -0.81 -29.00
N VAL A 396 -3.12 0.36 -29.51
CA VAL A 396 -3.46 1.51 -28.65
C VAL A 396 -4.68 1.20 -27.76
N VAL A 397 -5.72 0.57 -28.32
CA VAL A 397 -6.91 0.16 -27.56
C VAL A 397 -6.58 -0.90 -26.50
N ARG A 398 -5.92 -2.01 -26.90
CA ARG A 398 -5.74 -3.18 -26.01
C ARG A 398 -4.53 -3.11 -25.10
N ALA A 399 -3.47 -2.39 -25.47
CA ALA A 399 -2.24 -2.27 -24.68
C ALA A 399 -2.10 -0.92 -23.96
N PHE A 400 -2.52 0.18 -24.59
CA PHE A 400 -2.34 1.53 -24.04
C PHE A 400 -3.62 2.11 -23.41
N ALA A 401 -4.62 1.27 -23.16
CA ALA A 401 -5.86 1.60 -22.45
C ALA A 401 -6.53 2.88 -22.98
N GLU A 402 -6.54 3.03 -24.32
CA GLU A 402 -7.14 4.18 -25.02
C GLU A 402 -6.54 5.56 -24.66
N SER A 403 -5.26 5.60 -24.24
CA SER A 403 -4.52 6.86 -24.01
C SER A 403 -4.65 7.83 -25.19
N LYS A 404 -5.14 9.04 -24.90
CA LYS A 404 -5.30 10.13 -25.88
C LYS A 404 -3.95 10.56 -26.46
N GLU A 405 -2.90 10.49 -25.65
CA GLU A 405 -1.52 10.81 -26.01
C GLU A 405 -0.96 9.76 -26.98
N ALA A 406 -1.31 8.48 -26.78
CA ALA A 406 -0.97 7.40 -27.72
C ALA A 406 -1.74 7.53 -29.04
N PHE A 407 -3.05 7.83 -29.01
CA PHE A 407 -3.82 8.11 -30.23
C PHE A 407 -3.27 9.32 -31.00
N GLY A 408 -2.96 10.43 -30.31
CA GLY A 408 -2.33 11.60 -30.94
C GLY A 408 -0.96 11.29 -31.54
N ALA A 409 -0.16 10.46 -30.87
CA ALA A 409 1.12 9.98 -31.40
C ALA A 409 0.95 9.10 -32.66
N LEU A 410 -0.05 8.22 -32.68
CA LEU A 410 -0.41 7.38 -33.81
C LEU A 410 -0.83 8.25 -35.01
N VAL A 411 -1.78 9.17 -34.83
CA VAL A 411 -2.26 10.08 -35.88
C VAL A 411 -1.10 10.86 -36.50
N ALA A 412 -0.27 11.51 -35.68
CA ALA A 412 0.88 12.27 -36.15
C ALA A 412 1.91 11.44 -36.94
N ALA A 413 2.08 10.16 -36.58
CA ALA A 413 2.97 9.25 -37.32
C ALA A 413 2.37 8.85 -38.67
N PHE A 414 1.07 8.52 -38.73
CA PHE A 414 0.39 8.20 -39.99
C PHE A 414 0.34 9.41 -40.94
N GLU A 415 0.05 10.62 -40.44
CA GLU A 415 0.12 11.85 -41.22
C GLU A 415 1.53 12.10 -41.78
N ASN A 416 2.59 11.86 -41.01
CA ASN A 416 3.96 12.05 -41.46
C ASN A 416 4.32 11.05 -42.60
N VAL A 417 3.96 9.77 -42.43
CA VAL A 417 4.21 8.74 -43.45
C VAL A 417 3.40 9.00 -44.72
N LEU A 418 2.09 9.18 -44.61
CA LEU A 418 1.18 9.21 -45.75
C LEU A 418 1.49 10.39 -46.68
N ASN A 419 1.88 11.54 -46.11
CA ASN A 419 2.24 12.75 -46.85
C ASN A 419 3.72 12.81 -47.29
N LYS A 420 4.53 11.75 -47.07
CA LYS A 420 5.86 11.62 -47.70
C LYS A 420 5.77 11.12 -49.15
N ASP A 421 4.70 10.42 -49.52
CA ASP A 421 4.49 9.93 -50.88
C ASP A 421 3.43 10.78 -51.60
N THR A 422 3.86 11.58 -52.58
CA THR A 422 2.97 12.41 -53.40
C THR A 422 1.97 11.59 -54.23
N ARG A 423 2.15 10.27 -54.34
CA ARG A 423 1.22 9.35 -55.00
C ARG A 423 0.05 8.94 -54.10
N ALA A 424 0.12 9.17 -52.78
CA ALA A 424 -0.88 8.68 -51.82
C ALA A 424 -2.31 9.18 -52.14
N ALA A 425 -2.47 10.47 -52.49
CA ALA A 425 -3.76 11.03 -52.91
C ALA A 425 -4.33 10.32 -54.15
N ARG A 426 -3.50 10.05 -55.16
CA ARG A 426 -3.89 9.33 -56.39
C ARG A 426 -4.22 7.87 -56.13
N PHE A 427 -3.48 7.20 -55.26
CA PHE A 427 -3.77 5.80 -54.92
C PHE A 427 -5.05 5.67 -54.10
N LEU A 428 -5.37 6.64 -53.24
CA LEU A 428 -6.65 6.67 -52.52
C LEU A 428 -7.84 6.86 -53.47
N SER A 429 -7.75 7.73 -54.48
CA SER A 429 -8.87 7.93 -55.42
C SER A 429 -9.10 6.72 -56.31
N LEU A 430 -8.02 6.10 -56.81
CA LEU A 430 -8.10 4.85 -57.58
C LEU A 430 -8.62 3.66 -56.76
N TYR A 431 -8.27 3.59 -55.47
CA TYR A 431 -8.84 2.58 -54.57
C TYR A 431 -10.34 2.74 -54.37
N LEU A 432 -10.83 3.98 -54.22
CA LEU A 432 -12.27 4.25 -54.09
C LEU A 432 -13.05 3.91 -55.37
N ASP A 433 -12.52 4.22 -56.55
CA ASP A 433 -13.15 3.81 -57.82
C ASP A 433 -13.24 2.28 -57.96
N ASP A 434 -12.17 1.54 -57.59
CA ASP A 434 -12.20 0.07 -57.59
C ASP A 434 -13.15 -0.50 -56.53
N LEU A 435 -13.20 0.12 -55.34
CA LEU A 435 -14.13 -0.22 -54.26
C LEU A 435 -15.57 -0.13 -54.78
N PHE A 436 -15.97 1.00 -55.37
CA PHE A 436 -17.32 1.20 -55.92
C PHE A 436 -17.62 0.30 -57.12
N ARG A 437 -16.67 0.06 -58.03
CA ARG A 437 -16.90 -0.75 -59.25
C ARG A 437 -16.94 -2.26 -58.98
N LYS A 438 -16.11 -2.75 -58.05
CA LYS A 438 -15.91 -4.18 -57.79
C LYS A 438 -16.27 -4.58 -56.37
N SER A 439 -15.64 -3.98 -55.36
CA SER A 439 -15.76 -4.50 -53.98
C SER A 439 -17.14 -4.29 -53.35
N MET A 440 -17.93 -3.30 -53.78
CA MET A 440 -19.29 -3.07 -53.28
C MET A 440 -20.33 -4.03 -53.87
N ARG A 441 -20.02 -4.76 -54.96
CA ARG A 441 -20.97 -5.68 -55.59
C ARG A 441 -21.07 -6.99 -54.81
N GLY A 442 -21.96 -7.00 -53.80
CA GLY A 442 -22.30 -8.19 -53.00
C GLY A 442 -22.01 -8.07 -51.50
N LEU A 443 -21.53 -6.92 -51.02
CA LEU A 443 -21.48 -6.60 -49.59
C LEU A 443 -22.86 -6.15 -49.09
N SER A 444 -23.12 -6.31 -47.81
CA SER A 444 -24.24 -5.63 -47.14
C SER A 444 -23.97 -4.12 -47.01
N GLU A 445 -25.04 -3.34 -46.85
CA GLU A 445 -24.97 -1.87 -46.67
C GLU A 445 -24.09 -1.47 -45.49
N ALA A 446 -24.13 -2.24 -44.38
CA ALA A 446 -23.30 -2.01 -43.20
C ALA A 446 -21.79 -2.31 -43.43
N GLU A 447 -21.46 -3.38 -44.17
CA GLU A 447 -20.06 -3.69 -44.53
C GLU A 447 -19.49 -2.68 -45.54
N ALA A 448 -20.34 -2.17 -46.43
CA ALA A 448 -20.02 -1.09 -47.36
C ALA A 448 -19.71 0.22 -46.61
N GLU A 449 -20.56 0.60 -45.64
CA GLU A 449 -20.37 1.77 -44.79
C GLU A 449 -19.08 1.67 -43.94
N GLN A 450 -18.83 0.52 -43.30
CA GLN A 450 -17.60 0.30 -42.52
C GLN A 450 -16.33 0.49 -43.38
N LYS A 451 -16.29 -0.06 -44.60
CA LYS A 451 -15.13 0.10 -45.50
C LYS A 451 -14.95 1.55 -45.95
N LEU A 452 -16.03 2.31 -46.13
CA LEU A 452 -15.95 3.74 -46.43
C LEU A 452 -15.39 4.53 -45.25
N ASP A 453 -15.83 4.25 -44.02
CA ASP A 453 -15.30 4.87 -42.80
C ASP A 453 -13.80 4.61 -42.61
N GLU A 454 -13.34 3.37 -42.84
CA GLU A 454 -11.92 3.02 -42.81
C GLU A 454 -11.07 3.85 -43.80
N VAL A 455 -11.58 4.09 -45.02
CA VAL A 455 -10.92 4.94 -46.02
C VAL A 455 -11.03 6.43 -45.67
N LEU A 456 -12.16 6.88 -45.12
CA LEU A 456 -12.34 8.27 -44.66
C LEU A 456 -11.35 8.62 -43.54
N VAL A 457 -10.98 7.67 -42.68
CA VAL A 457 -9.91 7.86 -41.69
C VAL A 457 -8.56 8.13 -42.37
N LEU A 458 -8.18 7.39 -43.42
CA LEU A 458 -6.97 7.69 -44.19
C LEU A 458 -7.05 9.02 -44.94
N PHE A 459 -8.21 9.35 -45.53
CA PHE A 459 -8.45 10.64 -46.19
C PHE A 459 -8.27 11.82 -45.22
N ARG A 460 -8.64 11.67 -43.94
CA ARG A 460 -8.46 12.73 -42.94
C ARG A 460 -6.98 13.06 -42.70
N TYR A 461 -6.07 12.09 -42.83
CA TYR A 461 -4.62 12.25 -42.65
C TYR A 461 -3.88 12.80 -43.88
N LEU A 462 -4.50 12.84 -45.06
CA LEU A 462 -3.93 13.47 -46.25
C LEU A 462 -3.91 15.00 -46.11
N ARG A 463 -2.82 15.64 -46.53
CA ARG A 463 -2.71 17.11 -46.67
C ARG A 463 -3.27 17.59 -48.00
N ASP A 464 -2.92 16.90 -49.08
CA ASP A 464 -3.21 17.28 -50.46
C ASP A 464 -4.64 16.86 -50.88
N LYS A 465 -5.64 17.34 -50.14
CA LYS A 465 -7.06 17.00 -50.33
C LYS A 465 -7.64 17.58 -51.62
N ASP A 466 -7.08 18.68 -52.07
CA ASP A 466 -7.34 19.33 -53.36
C ASP A 466 -6.89 18.47 -54.54
N ILE A 467 -5.70 17.86 -54.46
CA ILE A 467 -5.21 16.90 -55.46
C ILE A 467 -6.11 15.66 -55.50
N PHE A 468 -6.50 15.14 -54.32
CA PHE A 468 -7.46 14.04 -54.24
C PHE A 468 -8.82 14.42 -54.88
N GLU A 469 -9.38 15.59 -54.55
CA GLU A 469 -10.67 16.04 -55.08
C GLU A 469 -10.64 16.20 -56.61
N ALA A 470 -9.55 16.74 -57.16
CA ALA A 470 -9.37 16.86 -58.60
C ALA A 470 -9.28 15.49 -59.30
N LEU A 471 -8.62 14.50 -58.68
CA LEU A 471 -8.47 13.13 -59.20
C LEU A 471 -9.69 12.23 -58.96
N TYR A 472 -10.60 12.60 -58.06
CA TYR A 472 -11.85 11.88 -57.80
C TYR A 472 -13.02 12.41 -58.66
N LYS A 473 -12.90 13.63 -59.20
CA LYS A 473 -13.87 14.22 -60.14
C LYS A 473 -13.62 13.87 -61.61
N GLN A 474 -12.47 13.26 -61.92
CA GLN A 474 -12.10 12.74 -63.25
C GLN A 474 -12.52 11.27 -63.40
#